data_AF-A0A0Q8SFL1-F1
#
_entry.id   AF-A0A0Q8SFL1-F1
#
_cell.length_a   1.000
_cell.length_b   1.000
_cell.length_c   1.000
_cell.angle_alpha   90.00
_cell.angle_beta   90.00
_cell.angle_gamma   90.00
#
_symmetry.space_group_name_H-M   'P 1'
#
loop_
_entity.id
_entity.type
_entity.pdbx_description
1 polymer ?
#
loop_
_entity_poly.entity_id
_entity_poly.type
_entity_poly.pdbx_seq_one_letter_code
_entity_poly.pdbx_strand_id
1 'polypeptide(L)'
;MGGTVTGLAAGQMLVLQNQGADDFTVGANGSFVMAASWPAGSSYAVTIKTHPTGQQCSVSQGAGTLSSTVASVLVDCVSLPAATYTLGGMASGLSAGQSVVLTNGGSEDLTVSADGGFTFTKALVDGAVYAITVKTAPAGSGCVVRNGFGSVAATSVDSVAVRCAPLATLSEGPWEQDQCLPVTGASAGLRDLWRVSRSGNSVSVGAGMVSYRSPQCDGAGTASSGPLNGTFSFEQERTEATAELAAFWGNRRYIATSMGPTKVVLVRKANHLCLLEDTATPSAFPDAASLGPAVTAAIAAGKCYTPR
;
A
#
# COMPACT_ATOMS: atom_id res chain seq x y z
N MET A 1 25.02 15.41 45.16
CA MET A 1 23.59 15.02 45.15
C MET A 1 23.41 13.94 44.09
N GLY A 2 22.53 12.97 44.31
CA GLY A 2 22.33 11.85 43.41
C GLY A 2 20.99 11.17 43.66
N GLY A 3 20.78 10.10 42.93
CA GLY A 3 19.51 9.39 42.90
C GLY A 3 19.58 8.13 42.08
N THR A 4 18.41 7.57 41.77
CA THR A 4 18.28 6.39 40.92
C THR A 4 17.32 6.68 39.78
N VAL A 5 17.69 6.24 38.57
CA VAL A 5 16.81 6.23 37.40
C VAL A 5 16.36 4.81 37.11
N THR A 6 15.04 4.64 36.93
CA THR A 6 14.40 3.39 36.52
C THR A 6 13.58 3.61 35.25
N GLY A 7 13.45 2.57 34.43
CA GLY A 7 12.60 2.55 33.24
C GLY A 7 13.09 3.34 32.02
N LEU A 8 14.30 3.91 32.03
CA LEU A 8 14.91 4.56 30.87
C LEU A 8 15.25 3.50 29.80
N ALA A 9 14.76 3.70 28.57
CA ALA A 9 15.01 2.77 27.47
C ALA A 9 16.50 2.79 27.04
N ALA A 10 17.00 1.64 26.61
CA ALA A 10 18.41 1.50 26.22
C ALA A 10 18.78 2.44 25.06
N GLY A 11 19.91 3.13 25.19
CA GLY A 11 20.43 4.07 24.19
C GLY A 11 19.71 5.43 24.17
N GLN A 12 18.73 5.67 25.05
CA GLN A 12 18.09 6.96 25.21
C GLN A 12 18.81 7.86 26.22
N MET A 13 18.57 9.16 26.12
CA MET A 13 19.14 10.17 27.02
C MET A 13 18.02 10.95 27.72
N LEU A 14 18.16 11.11 29.03
CA LEU A 14 17.32 11.96 29.87
C LEU A 14 18.16 13.15 30.33
N VAL A 15 17.63 14.38 30.29
CA VAL A 15 18.29 15.54 30.88
C VAL A 15 17.51 16.00 32.11
N LEU A 16 18.13 15.85 33.27
CA LEU A 16 17.69 16.45 34.52
C LEU A 16 18.25 17.87 34.63
N GLN A 17 17.57 18.73 35.38
CA GLN A 17 18.04 20.06 35.68
C GLN A 17 17.84 20.35 37.17
N ASN A 18 18.87 20.89 37.83
CA ASN A 18 18.75 21.38 39.19
C ASN A 18 18.65 22.91 39.19
N GLN A 19 17.69 23.45 39.94
CA GLN A 19 17.52 24.88 40.18
C GLN A 19 17.46 25.76 38.91
N GLY A 20 17.02 25.20 37.77
CA GLY A 20 16.87 25.96 36.53
C GLY A 20 18.17 26.25 35.74
N ALA A 21 19.34 25.81 36.22
CA ALA A 21 20.63 26.17 35.64
C ALA A 21 21.59 24.98 35.43
N ASP A 22 21.56 23.99 36.32
CA ASP A 22 22.53 22.88 36.31
C ASP A 22 21.95 21.66 35.60
N ASP A 23 22.29 21.49 34.32
CA ASP A 23 21.83 20.35 33.52
C ASP A 23 22.71 19.11 33.74
N PHE A 24 22.07 17.94 33.81
CA PHE A 24 22.73 16.66 33.97
C PHE A 24 22.10 15.59 33.07
N THR A 25 22.92 14.96 32.23
CA THR A 25 22.47 13.94 31.29
C THR A 25 22.66 12.54 31.85
N VAL A 26 21.57 11.76 31.85
CA VAL A 26 21.54 10.34 32.24
C VAL A 26 21.32 9.49 30.99
N GLY A 27 22.19 8.51 30.74
CA GLY A 27 22.10 7.62 29.57
C GLY A 27 21.76 6.16 29.88
N ALA A 28 21.56 5.80 31.16
CA ALA A 28 21.25 4.43 31.56
C ALA A 28 20.49 4.41 32.89
N ASN A 29 19.78 3.29 33.13
CA ASN A 29 19.19 3.00 34.43
C ASN A 29 20.28 2.77 35.49
N GLY A 30 19.94 3.04 36.75
CA GLY A 30 20.82 2.84 37.90
C GLY A 30 21.05 4.13 38.68
N SER A 31 22.04 4.09 39.57
CA SER A 31 22.39 5.25 40.38
C SER A 31 23.08 6.33 39.53
N PHE A 32 22.77 7.58 39.82
CA PHE A 32 23.44 8.73 39.24
C PHE A 32 23.90 9.68 40.33
N VAL A 33 24.98 10.41 40.05
CA VAL A 33 25.51 11.46 40.93
C VAL A 33 25.78 12.68 40.08
N MET A 34 25.25 13.83 40.50
CA MET A 34 25.55 15.11 39.88
C MET A 34 26.97 15.52 40.26
N ALA A 35 27.78 15.92 39.26
CA ALA A 35 29.20 16.21 39.43
C ALA A 35 29.49 17.48 40.25
N ALA A 36 28.53 18.41 40.31
CA ALA A 36 28.67 19.63 41.10
C ALA A 36 28.57 19.35 42.61
N SER A 37 29.36 20.08 43.39
CA SER A 37 29.31 20.08 44.86
C SER A 37 28.70 21.41 45.31
N TRP A 38 27.79 21.34 46.27
CA TRP A 38 27.12 22.50 46.83
C TRP A 38 27.33 22.56 48.34
N PRO A 39 27.44 23.76 48.94
CA PRO A 39 27.57 23.91 50.38
C PRO A 39 26.40 23.28 51.14
N ALA A 40 26.68 22.76 52.34
CA ALA A 40 25.62 22.35 53.26
C ALA A 40 24.67 23.53 53.53
N GLY A 41 23.37 23.25 53.58
CA GLY A 41 22.31 24.25 53.68
C GLY A 41 21.78 24.75 52.33
N SER A 42 22.37 24.38 51.19
CA SER A 42 21.84 24.77 49.88
C SER A 42 20.53 24.04 49.56
N SER A 43 19.55 24.75 48.99
CA SER A 43 18.32 24.14 48.47
C SER A 43 18.57 23.47 47.11
N TYR A 44 17.83 22.41 46.82
CA TYR A 44 17.79 21.79 45.51
C TYR A 44 16.37 21.58 45.02
N ALA A 45 16.22 21.57 43.69
CA ALA A 45 15.00 21.30 42.97
C ALA A 45 15.36 20.68 41.62
N VAL A 46 15.36 19.35 41.58
CA VAL A 46 15.60 18.53 40.41
C VAL A 46 14.30 18.40 39.63
N THR A 47 14.32 18.91 38.41
CA THR A 47 13.25 18.77 37.42
C THR A 47 13.78 18.03 36.19
N ILE A 48 12.87 17.63 35.31
CA ILE A 48 13.25 17.10 33.99
C ILE A 48 13.26 18.27 33.03
N LYS A 49 14.40 18.46 32.35
CA LYS A 49 14.54 19.45 31.27
C LYS A 49 14.18 18.86 29.93
N THR A 50 14.64 17.64 29.66
CA THR A 50 14.41 16.95 28.38
C THR A 50 14.02 15.51 28.65
N HIS A 51 12.82 15.13 28.24
CA HIS A 51 12.37 13.73 28.26
C HIS A 51 13.04 12.92 27.13
N PRO A 52 13.26 11.61 27.34
CA PRO A 52 13.67 10.72 26.25
C PRO A 52 12.59 10.59 25.17
N THR A 53 12.99 10.35 23.92
CA THR A 53 12.02 10.17 22.83
C THR A 53 11.17 8.92 23.07
N GLY A 54 9.84 9.08 23.03
CA GLY A 54 8.91 7.97 23.26
C GLY A 54 8.77 7.55 24.72
N GLN A 55 9.30 8.32 25.68
CA GLN A 55 9.11 8.07 27.10
C GLN A 55 8.69 9.34 27.84
N GLN A 56 7.99 9.17 28.95
CA GLN A 56 7.71 10.22 29.92
C GLN A 56 8.34 9.82 31.24
N CYS A 57 9.07 10.74 31.87
CA CYS A 57 9.71 10.49 33.16
C CYS A 57 9.08 11.39 34.23
N SER A 58 9.17 10.97 35.48
CA SER A 58 8.73 11.73 36.64
C SER A 58 9.84 11.75 37.69
N VAL A 59 9.96 12.86 38.40
CA VAL A 59 10.90 12.99 39.53
C VAL A 59 10.10 12.97 40.82
N SER A 60 10.48 12.09 41.74
CA SER A 60 10.01 12.13 43.13
C SER A 60 11.20 12.32 44.07
N GLN A 61 10.93 12.93 45.23
CA GLN A 61 11.97 13.36 46.18
C GLN A 61 13.01 14.29 45.52
N GLY A 62 12.59 15.06 44.51
CA GLY A 62 13.46 15.94 43.74
C GLY A 62 13.76 17.29 44.39
N ALA A 63 13.20 17.62 45.55
CA ALA A 63 13.42 18.91 46.20
C ALA A 63 13.74 18.76 47.69
N GLY A 64 14.57 19.67 48.21
CA GLY A 64 14.95 19.68 49.62
C GLY A 64 16.12 20.60 49.93
N THR A 65 16.72 20.42 51.11
CA THR A 65 17.94 21.13 51.54
C THR A 65 19.06 20.14 51.78
N LEU A 66 20.28 20.46 51.33
CA LEU A 66 21.46 19.62 51.48
C LEU A 66 21.99 19.69 52.92
N SER A 67 21.53 18.81 53.81
CA SER A 67 22.13 18.62 55.14
C SER A 67 23.32 17.65 55.13
N SER A 68 23.37 16.76 54.13
CA SER A 68 24.43 15.78 53.85
C SER A 68 24.34 15.31 52.39
N THR A 69 25.06 14.25 52.00
CA THR A 69 24.95 13.64 50.67
C THR A 69 23.54 13.11 50.42
N VAL A 70 22.77 13.82 49.58
CA VAL A 70 21.47 13.35 49.09
C VAL A 70 21.67 12.32 47.99
N ALA A 71 21.10 11.12 48.16
CA ALA A 71 21.08 10.02 47.19
C ALA A 71 19.64 9.49 46.93
N SER A 72 18.62 10.22 47.37
CA SER A 72 17.23 9.78 47.43
C SER A 72 16.35 10.25 46.28
N VAL A 73 16.88 11.01 45.33
CA VAL A 73 16.10 11.47 44.17
C VAL A 73 15.72 10.24 43.34
N LEU A 74 14.44 10.04 43.10
CA LEU A 74 13.95 8.92 42.28
C LEU A 74 13.41 9.47 40.98
N VAL A 75 13.88 8.88 39.88
CA VAL A 75 13.41 9.21 38.53
C VAL A 75 12.85 7.95 37.92
N ASP A 76 11.55 7.98 37.61
CA ASP A 76 10.87 6.86 36.99
C ASP A 76 10.41 7.23 35.58
N CYS A 77 10.83 6.45 34.59
CA CYS A 77 10.52 6.63 33.18
C CYS A 77 9.57 5.53 32.69
N VAL A 78 8.50 5.92 32.00
CA VAL A 78 7.53 5.02 31.39
C VAL A 78 7.49 5.23 29.88
N SER A 79 7.36 4.15 29.13
CA SER A 79 7.20 4.23 27.67
C SER A 79 5.81 4.74 27.31
N LEU A 80 5.78 5.70 26.38
CA LEU A 80 4.53 6.18 25.81
C LEU A 80 4.08 5.24 24.67
N PRO A 81 2.76 5.12 24.41
CA PRO A 81 2.28 4.42 23.23
C PRO A 81 2.90 5.03 21.97
N ALA A 82 3.26 4.18 21.00
CA ALA A 82 3.71 4.65 19.70
C ALA A 82 2.60 5.48 19.04
N ALA A 83 2.96 6.59 18.40
CA ALA A 83 2.02 7.35 17.58
C ALA A 83 1.48 6.44 16.47
N THR A 84 0.17 6.46 16.29
CA THR A 84 -0.52 5.72 15.23
C THR A 84 -1.25 6.67 14.30
N TYR A 85 -1.37 6.25 13.05
CA TYR A 85 -1.89 7.05 11.95
C TYR A 85 -2.96 6.25 11.19
N THR A 86 -4.00 6.94 10.73
CA THR A 86 -5.08 6.29 10.00
C THR A 86 -4.68 5.99 8.56
N LEU A 87 -5.27 4.93 8.00
CA LEU A 87 -5.11 4.55 6.61
C LEU A 87 -6.47 4.59 5.92
N GLY A 88 -6.59 5.32 4.82
CA GLY A 88 -7.86 5.56 4.15
C GLY A 88 -7.71 6.19 2.77
N GLY A 89 -8.85 6.59 2.21
CA GLY A 89 -8.92 7.03 0.83
C GLY A 89 -10.31 7.40 0.36
N MET A 90 -10.47 7.49 -0.96
CA MET A 90 -11.73 7.74 -1.65
C MET A 90 -12.09 6.57 -2.56
N ALA A 91 -13.32 6.08 -2.48
CA ALA A 91 -13.91 5.13 -3.41
C ALA A 91 -14.88 5.83 -4.38
N SER A 92 -14.94 5.33 -5.62
CA SER A 92 -15.82 5.85 -6.67
C SER A 92 -16.25 4.76 -7.64
N GLY A 93 -17.40 4.94 -8.30
CA GLY A 93 -17.92 4.03 -9.32
C GLY A 93 -18.61 2.76 -8.79
N LEU A 94 -18.98 2.74 -7.51
CA LEU A 94 -19.85 1.71 -6.93
C LEU A 94 -21.31 2.04 -7.27
N SER A 95 -22.01 1.10 -7.91
CA SER A 95 -23.45 1.26 -8.17
C SER A 95 -24.24 1.11 -6.87
N ALA A 96 -25.46 1.66 -6.83
CA ALA A 96 -26.32 1.52 -5.66
C ALA A 96 -26.51 0.03 -5.26
N GLY A 97 -26.27 -0.28 -3.99
CA GLY A 97 -26.37 -1.64 -3.44
C GLY A 97 -25.15 -2.54 -3.70
N GLN A 98 -24.11 -2.06 -4.39
CA GLN A 98 -22.85 -2.77 -4.53
C GLN A 98 -21.88 -2.45 -3.40
N SER A 99 -20.96 -3.38 -3.12
CA SER A 99 -19.85 -3.15 -2.22
C SER A 99 -18.57 -3.79 -2.73
N VAL A 100 -17.44 -3.21 -2.34
CA VAL A 100 -16.09 -3.76 -2.55
C VAL A 100 -15.48 -4.05 -1.19
N VAL A 101 -14.79 -5.18 -1.07
CA VAL A 101 -14.00 -5.51 0.13
C VAL A 101 -12.53 -5.25 -0.19
N LEU A 102 -11.94 -4.31 0.53
CA LEU A 102 -10.51 -4.02 0.51
C LEU A 102 -9.81 -4.82 1.61
N THR A 103 -8.54 -5.18 1.41
CA THR A 103 -7.72 -5.78 2.46
C THR A 103 -6.38 -5.08 2.53
N ASN A 104 -5.86 -4.84 3.74
CA ASN A 104 -4.52 -4.29 3.95
C ASN A 104 -3.55 -5.41 4.32
N GLY A 105 -2.92 -6.03 3.30
CA GLY A 105 -1.94 -7.10 3.50
C GLY A 105 -2.46 -8.29 4.31
N GLY A 106 -3.78 -8.54 4.30
CA GLY A 106 -4.44 -9.58 5.11
C GLY A 106 -4.59 -9.26 6.60
N SER A 107 -4.13 -8.08 7.05
CA SER A 107 -4.17 -7.69 8.47
C SER A 107 -5.53 -7.14 8.92
N GLU A 108 -6.32 -6.63 7.98
CA GLU A 108 -7.68 -6.11 8.17
C GLU A 108 -8.40 -6.12 6.82
N ASP A 109 -9.69 -6.45 6.84
CA ASP A 109 -10.58 -6.28 5.70
C ASP A 109 -11.57 -5.14 5.98
N LEU A 110 -11.84 -4.33 4.96
CA LEU A 110 -12.76 -3.21 5.02
C LEU A 110 -13.78 -3.30 3.88
N THR A 111 -15.07 -3.34 4.24
CA THR A 111 -16.17 -3.27 3.26
C THR A 111 -16.52 -1.82 2.99
N VAL A 112 -16.46 -1.41 1.72
CA VAL A 112 -16.88 -0.09 1.25
C VAL A 112 -18.15 -0.27 0.40
N SER A 113 -19.26 0.31 0.84
CA SER A 113 -20.60 0.08 0.30
C SER A 113 -21.17 1.24 -0.52
N ALA A 114 -20.43 2.34 -0.66
CA ALA A 114 -20.82 3.49 -1.44
C ALA A 114 -19.59 4.30 -1.86
N ASP A 115 -19.77 5.14 -2.85
CA ASP A 115 -18.79 6.16 -3.23
C ASP A 115 -18.58 7.15 -2.07
N GLY A 116 -17.33 7.62 -1.90
CA GLY A 116 -16.94 8.54 -0.85
C GLY A 116 -15.70 8.11 -0.07
N GLY A 117 -15.45 8.79 1.04
CA GLY A 117 -14.29 8.52 1.90
C GLY A 117 -14.41 7.18 2.63
N PHE A 118 -13.29 6.47 2.75
CA PHE A 118 -13.18 5.27 3.58
C PHE A 118 -11.94 5.36 4.47
N THR A 119 -11.97 4.64 5.60
CA THR A 119 -10.84 4.56 6.54
C THR A 119 -10.83 3.18 7.18
N PHE A 120 -9.67 2.53 7.19
CA PHE A 120 -9.43 1.29 7.93
C PHE A 120 -9.49 1.57 9.43
N THR A 121 -10.02 0.63 10.20
CA THR A 121 -10.19 0.80 11.65
C THR A 121 -8.89 0.61 12.41
N LYS A 122 -7.97 -0.21 11.88
CA LYS A 122 -6.66 -0.43 12.48
C LYS A 122 -5.70 0.68 12.07
N ALA A 123 -5.39 1.57 13.02
CA ALA A 123 -4.32 2.56 12.84
C ALA A 123 -2.95 1.87 12.79
N LEU A 124 -2.04 2.47 12.03
CA LEU A 124 -0.70 1.95 11.75
C LEU A 124 0.35 2.82 12.46
N VAL A 125 1.39 2.21 13.00
CA VAL A 125 2.52 2.93 13.60
C VAL A 125 3.37 3.61 12.52
N ASP A 126 4.15 4.62 12.92
CA ASP A 126 5.13 5.24 12.01
C ASP A 126 6.08 4.20 11.39
N GLY A 127 6.38 4.34 10.10
CA GLY A 127 7.21 3.40 9.34
C GLY A 127 6.52 2.08 8.97
N ALA A 128 5.29 1.81 9.44
CA ALA A 128 4.56 0.61 9.03
C ALA A 128 4.24 0.63 7.53
N VAL A 129 4.48 -0.50 6.86
CA VAL A 129 4.12 -0.70 5.45
C VAL A 129 2.65 -1.08 5.34
N TYR A 130 1.96 -0.55 4.33
CA TYR A 130 0.61 -0.93 3.96
C TYR A 130 0.56 -1.44 2.51
N ALA A 131 -0.36 -2.36 2.25
CA ALA A 131 -0.60 -2.96 0.95
C ALA A 131 -2.10 -3.24 0.78
N ILE A 132 -2.84 -2.21 0.36
CA ILE A 132 -4.27 -2.25 0.09
C ILE A 132 -4.51 -2.86 -1.28
N THR A 133 -5.26 -3.95 -1.30
CA THR A 133 -5.74 -4.60 -2.52
C THR A 133 -7.24 -4.85 -2.45
N VAL A 134 -7.86 -5.11 -3.59
CA VAL A 134 -9.24 -5.59 -3.62
C VAL A 134 -9.25 -7.07 -3.26
N LYS A 135 -9.86 -7.40 -2.13
CA LYS A 135 -10.11 -8.77 -1.71
C LYS A 135 -11.33 -9.36 -2.42
N THR A 136 -12.40 -8.58 -2.55
CA THR A 136 -13.62 -9.00 -3.23
C THR A 136 -14.21 -7.83 -4.00
N ALA A 137 -14.35 -7.99 -5.32
CA ALA A 137 -14.97 -7.01 -6.19
C ALA A 137 -16.50 -7.15 -6.17
N PRO A 138 -17.26 -6.07 -6.44
CA PRO A 138 -18.70 -6.16 -6.59
C PRO A 138 -19.11 -7.05 -7.76
N ALA A 139 -20.24 -7.76 -7.65
CA ALA A 139 -20.77 -8.59 -8.73
C ALA A 139 -20.98 -7.76 -10.01
N GLY A 140 -20.53 -8.28 -11.16
CA GLY A 140 -20.60 -7.58 -12.44
C GLY A 140 -19.70 -6.35 -12.58
N SER A 141 -18.77 -6.10 -11.64
CA SER A 141 -17.84 -4.96 -11.67
C SER A 141 -16.40 -5.35 -11.30
N GLY A 142 -15.44 -4.51 -11.66
CA GLY A 142 -14.04 -4.59 -11.22
C GLY A 142 -13.61 -3.26 -10.60
N CYS A 143 -12.76 -3.30 -9.57
CA CYS A 143 -12.28 -2.13 -8.83
C CYS A 143 -10.76 -2.05 -8.76
N VAL A 144 -10.18 -0.89 -9.01
CA VAL A 144 -8.71 -0.69 -8.99
C VAL A 144 -8.31 0.15 -7.79
N VAL A 145 -7.15 -0.15 -7.21
CA VAL A 145 -6.56 0.62 -6.10
C VAL A 145 -5.34 1.37 -6.60
N ARG A 146 -5.35 2.69 -6.49
CA ARG A 146 -4.20 3.58 -6.70
C ARG A 146 -3.66 4.04 -5.36
N ASN A 147 -2.33 4.22 -5.30
CA ASN A 147 -1.61 4.52 -4.07
C ASN A 147 -1.91 3.50 -2.95
N GLY A 148 -2.16 2.24 -3.32
CA GLY A 148 -2.49 1.17 -2.39
C GLY A 148 -1.28 0.61 -1.63
N PHE A 149 -0.06 0.98 -2.02
CA PHE A 149 1.16 0.49 -1.38
C PHE A 149 2.03 1.66 -0.94
N GLY A 150 2.62 1.55 0.24
CA GLY A 150 3.55 2.54 0.77
C GLY A 150 3.87 2.28 2.24
N SER A 151 4.46 3.27 2.90
CA SER A 151 4.68 3.27 4.34
C SER A 151 4.07 4.52 4.97
N VAL A 152 3.65 4.40 6.22
CA VAL A 152 3.29 5.56 7.05
C VAL A 152 4.54 6.38 7.34
N ALA A 153 4.44 7.70 7.19
CA ALA A 153 5.55 8.65 7.39
C ALA A 153 5.10 9.82 8.27
N ALA A 154 4.93 9.56 9.56
CA ALA A 154 4.48 10.52 10.58
C ALA A 154 3.19 11.30 10.25
N THR A 155 2.33 10.77 9.38
CA THR A 155 1.03 11.34 9.03
C THR A 155 0.05 10.25 8.59
N SER A 156 -1.25 10.50 8.79
CA SER A 156 -2.31 9.67 8.23
C SER A 156 -2.23 9.63 6.71
N VAL A 157 -2.55 8.46 6.14
CA VAL A 157 -2.60 8.23 4.69
C VAL A 157 -4.07 8.29 4.27
N ASP A 158 -4.42 9.27 3.45
CA ASP A 158 -5.76 9.49 2.88
C ASP A 158 -5.76 9.52 1.34
N SER A 159 -4.60 9.27 0.72
CA SER A 159 -4.36 9.39 -0.71
C SER A 159 -4.74 8.15 -1.53
N VAL A 160 -5.27 7.11 -0.88
CA VAL A 160 -5.64 5.85 -1.55
C VAL A 160 -6.89 6.12 -2.40
N ALA A 161 -6.85 5.73 -3.67
CA ALA A 161 -7.98 5.90 -4.58
C ALA A 161 -8.49 4.55 -5.06
N VAL A 162 -9.77 4.26 -4.82
CA VAL A 162 -10.45 3.07 -5.30
C VAL A 162 -11.44 3.46 -6.38
N ARG A 163 -11.35 2.84 -7.56
CA ARG A 163 -12.23 3.13 -8.70
C ARG A 163 -12.84 1.85 -9.22
N CYS A 164 -14.17 1.72 -9.12
CA CYS A 164 -14.94 0.60 -9.63
C CYS A 164 -15.56 0.93 -10.99
N ALA A 165 -15.70 -0.08 -11.84
CA ALA A 165 -16.34 0.03 -13.15
C ALA A 165 -17.05 -1.28 -13.53
N PRO A 166 -18.21 -1.21 -14.21
CA PRO A 166 -18.90 -2.40 -14.74
C PRO A 166 -18.00 -3.26 -15.64
N LEU A 167 -18.16 -4.59 -15.57
CA LEU A 167 -17.43 -5.53 -16.43
C LEU A 167 -17.96 -5.49 -17.87
N ALA A 168 -19.24 -5.19 -18.08
CA ALA A 168 -19.90 -5.19 -19.40
C ALA A 168 -19.28 -4.20 -20.40
N THR A 169 -18.49 -3.23 -19.92
CA THR A 169 -17.72 -2.30 -20.74
C THR A 169 -16.24 -2.64 -20.67
N LEU A 170 -15.58 -2.72 -21.83
CA LEU A 170 -14.13 -2.79 -21.88
C LEU A 170 -13.55 -1.46 -21.36
N SER A 171 -12.84 -1.50 -20.23
CA SER A 171 -12.25 -0.28 -19.66
C SER A 171 -11.03 0.15 -20.47
N GLU A 172 -11.03 1.40 -20.92
CA GLU A 172 -9.89 2.03 -21.57
C GLU A 172 -8.78 2.40 -20.59
N GLY A 173 -7.59 2.68 -21.11
CA GLY A 173 -6.43 3.13 -20.35
C GLY A 173 -5.36 2.06 -20.18
N PRO A 174 -4.44 2.25 -19.22
CA PRO A 174 -3.30 1.36 -19.01
C PRO A 174 -3.67 0.10 -18.22
N TRP A 175 -3.13 -1.01 -18.69
CA TRP A 175 -3.32 -2.36 -18.19
C TRP A 175 -1.96 -3.02 -18.08
N GLU A 176 -1.59 -3.47 -16.90
CA GLU A 176 -0.28 -4.01 -16.58
C GLU A 176 -0.36 -5.51 -16.33
N GLN A 177 0.55 -6.28 -16.92
CA GLN A 177 0.53 -7.73 -16.83
C GLN A 177 0.84 -8.20 -15.40
N ASP A 178 0.17 -9.27 -14.98
CA ASP A 178 0.38 -9.86 -13.65
C ASP A 178 1.77 -10.52 -13.53
N GLN A 179 2.28 -11.09 -14.62
CA GLN A 179 3.60 -11.70 -14.67
C GLN A 179 4.72 -10.66 -14.59
N CYS A 180 5.59 -10.81 -13.59
CA CYS A 180 6.86 -10.09 -13.52
C CYS A 180 7.95 -10.86 -14.29
N LEU A 181 8.73 -10.13 -15.09
CA LEU A 181 9.89 -10.61 -15.82
C LEU A 181 11.17 -10.01 -15.19
N PRO A 182 11.97 -10.80 -14.46
CA PRO A 182 13.24 -10.32 -13.92
C PRO A 182 14.22 -9.95 -15.04
N VAL A 183 14.94 -8.85 -14.89
CA VAL A 183 15.96 -8.43 -15.85
C VAL A 183 17.29 -9.10 -15.51
N THR A 184 17.74 -10.01 -16.38
CA THR A 184 19.03 -10.69 -16.20
C THR A 184 20.17 -9.68 -16.12
N GLY A 185 20.96 -9.75 -15.03
CA GLY A 185 22.09 -8.85 -14.80
C GLY A 185 21.75 -7.50 -14.15
N ALA A 186 20.49 -7.29 -13.72
CA ALA A 186 20.09 -6.11 -12.97
C ALA A 186 19.17 -6.47 -11.78
N SER A 187 19.20 -5.68 -10.71
CA SER A 187 18.20 -5.75 -9.64
C SER A 187 16.91 -5.03 -10.07
N ALA A 188 16.30 -5.48 -11.17
CA ALA A 188 15.15 -4.85 -11.79
C ALA A 188 14.18 -5.88 -12.36
N GLY A 189 12.91 -5.50 -12.44
CA GLY A 189 11.83 -6.31 -12.98
C GLY A 189 11.03 -5.51 -14.01
N LEU A 190 10.46 -6.20 -14.99
CA LEU A 190 9.61 -5.63 -16.03
C LEU A 190 8.24 -6.30 -16.00
N ARG A 191 7.20 -5.54 -16.32
CA ARG A 191 5.86 -6.05 -16.64
C ARG A 191 5.43 -5.47 -17.97
N ASP A 192 4.71 -6.26 -18.76
CA ASP A 192 4.12 -5.76 -20.01
C ASP A 192 3.01 -4.75 -19.69
N LEU A 193 2.94 -3.69 -20.49
CA LEU A 193 1.94 -2.64 -20.37
C LEU A 193 1.13 -2.57 -21.66
N TRP A 194 -0.17 -2.75 -21.56
CA TRP A 194 -1.12 -2.42 -22.60
C TRP A 194 -1.76 -1.06 -22.35
N ARG A 195 -2.02 -0.32 -23.41
CA ARG A 195 -2.99 0.78 -23.39
C ARG A 195 -4.11 0.46 -24.36
N VAL A 196 -5.29 0.35 -23.79
CA VAL A 196 -6.52 0.04 -24.51
C VAL A 196 -7.23 1.36 -24.81
N SER A 197 -7.53 1.60 -26.08
CA SER A 197 -8.40 2.70 -26.53
C SER A 197 -9.44 2.18 -27.50
N ARG A 198 -10.61 2.81 -27.54
CA ARG A 198 -11.73 2.37 -28.36
C ARG A 198 -12.21 3.46 -29.30
N SER A 199 -12.55 3.06 -30.52
CA SER A 199 -13.17 3.92 -31.53
C SER A 199 -14.29 3.11 -32.20
N GLY A 200 -15.53 3.30 -31.74
CA GLY A 200 -16.66 2.46 -32.16
C GLY A 200 -16.49 1.03 -31.68
N ASN A 201 -16.50 0.06 -32.60
CA ASN A 201 -16.28 -1.36 -32.30
C ASN A 201 -14.81 -1.80 -32.41
N SER A 202 -13.94 -0.91 -32.90
CA SER A 202 -12.52 -1.18 -33.00
C SER A 202 -11.83 -0.80 -31.69
N VAL A 203 -11.09 -1.75 -31.13
CA VAL A 203 -10.25 -1.57 -29.95
C VAL A 203 -8.80 -1.58 -30.41
N SER A 204 -8.07 -0.52 -30.09
CA SER A 204 -6.62 -0.46 -30.32
C SER A 204 -5.88 -0.78 -29.03
N VAL A 205 -4.89 -1.66 -29.12
CA VAL A 205 -4.02 -2.01 -27.98
C VAL A 205 -2.58 -1.66 -28.35
N GLY A 206 -2.04 -0.63 -27.70
CA GLY A 206 -0.60 -0.32 -27.77
C GLY A 206 0.16 -1.02 -26.66
N ALA A 207 1.35 -1.55 -26.94
CA ALA A 207 2.21 -2.19 -25.94
C ALA A 207 3.39 -1.31 -25.53
N GLY A 208 3.80 -1.46 -24.28
CA GLY A 208 4.96 -0.85 -23.65
C GLY A 208 5.37 -1.71 -22.45
N MET A 209 6.11 -1.12 -21.51
CA MET A 209 6.54 -1.84 -20.31
C MET A 209 6.40 -0.95 -19.06
N VAL A 210 6.40 -1.62 -17.91
CA VAL A 210 6.61 -1.00 -16.62
C VAL A 210 7.91 -1.51 -16.04
N SER A 211 8.79 -0.59 -15.65
CA SER A 211 10.06 -0.93 -14.99
C SER A 211 9.97 -0.77 -13.47
N TYR A 212 10.50 -1.77 -12.76
CA TYR A 212 10.60 -1.81 -11.31
C TYR A 212 12.06 -1.88 -10.87
N ARG A 213 12.36 -1.32 -9.70
CA ARG A 213 13.68 -1.41 -9.04
C ARG A 213 13.85 -2.69 -8.20
N SER A 214 12.92 -3.63 -8.35
CA SER A 214 12.93 -4.94 -7.71
C SER A 214 12.76 -6.00 -8.80
N PRO A 215 13.53 -7.11 -8.78
CA PRO A 215 13.36 -8.21 -9.72
C PRO A 215 12.04 -8.98 -9.53
N GLN A 216 11.33 -8.75 -8.42
CA GLN A 216 9.99 -9.29 -8.16
C GLN A 216 8.87 -8.31 -8.57
N CYS A 217 9.22 -7.15 -9.12
CA CYS A 217 8.28 -6.09 -9.46
C CYS A 217 7.49 -5.56 -8.24
N ASP A 218 8.15 -5.52 -7.08
CA ASP A 218 7.59 -4.92 -5.87
C ASP A 218 7.74 -3.39 -5.86
N GLY A 219 6.82 -2.72 -5.17
CA GLY A 219 6.83 -1.27 -4.98
C GLY A 219 6.29 -0.49 -6.18
N ALA A 220 6.71 0.77 -6.31
CA ALA A 220 6.22 1.66 -7.36
C ALA A 220 6.98 1.44 -8.68
N GLY A 221 6.30 0.86 -9.67
CA GLY A 221 6.82 0.74 -11.04
C GLY A 221 6.74 2.07 -11.81
N THR A 222 7.57 2.24 -12.82
CA THR A 222 7.52 3.39 -13.76
C THR A 222 7.07 2.91 -15.13
N ALA A 223 5.93 3.40 -15.61
CA ALA A 223 5.39 3.05 -16.93
C ALA A 223 6.08 3.84 -18.05
N SER A 224 6.27 3.22 -19.22
CA SER A 224 6.71 3.94 -20.43
C SER A 224 5.83 5.17 -20.69
N SER A 225 6.45 6.32 -20.99
CA SER A 225 5.76 7.57 -21.34
C SER A 225 5.53 7.69 -22.85
N GLY A 226 4.60 8.56 -23.27
CA GLY A 226 4.27 8.79 -24.69
C GLY A 226 3.25 7.80 -25.28
N PRO A 227 2.75 8.03 -26.50
CA PRO A 227 1.80 7.14 -27.16
C PRO A 227 2.44 5.77 -27.43
N LEU A 228 1.76 4.68 -27.03
CA LEU A 228 2.20 3.33 -27.36
C LEU A 228 1.79 3.03 -28.80
N ASN A 229 2.73 2.53 -29.62
CA ASN A 229 2.41 2.11 -30.98
C ASN A 229 1.50 0.88 -30.93
N GLY A 230 0.43 0.88 -31.73
CA GLY A 230 -0.56 -0.19 -31.74
C GLY A 230 0.08 -1.54 -32.06
N THR A 231 -0.01 -2.49 -31.14
CA THR A 231 0.49 -3.85 -31.30
C THR A 231 -0.51 -4.68 -32.09
N PHE A 232 -1.78 -4.58 -31.71
CA PHE A 232 -2.88 -5.17 -32.45
C PHE A 232 -4.14 -4.30 -32.34
N SER A 233 -4.99 -4.44 -33.34
CA SER A 233 -6.39 -4.03 -33.27
C SER A 233 -7.26 -5.24 -32.99
N PHE A 234 -8.35 -5.02 -32.27
CA PHE A 234 -9.37 -6.00 -32.00
C PHE A 234 -10.71 -5.45 -32.49
N GLU A 235 -11.26 -6.10 -33.51
CA GLU A 235 -12.60 -5.77 -34.01
C GLU A 235 -13.62 -6.60 -33.26
N GLN A 236 -14.38 -5.94 -32.38
CA GLN A 236 -15.38 -6.57 -31.54
C GLN A 236 -16.61 -6.97 -32.36
N GLU A 237 -16.98 -8.25 -32.28
CA GLU A 237 -18.14 -8.80 -32.99
C GLU A 237 -19.31 -9.09 -32.04
N ARG A 238 -19.00 -9.59 -30.85
CA ARG A 238 -20.00 -10.07 -29.89
C ARG A 238 -19.57 -9.78 -28.46
N THR A 239 -20.55 -9.50 -27.60
CA THR A 239 -20.36 -9.35 -26.17
C THR A 239 -21.39 -10.13 -25.40
N GLU A 240 -20.93 -10.83 -24.37
CA GLU A 240 -21.79 -11.50 -23.39
C GLU A 240 -21.20 -11.25 -22.00
N ALA A 241 -22.06 -11.23 -20.99
CA ALA A 241 -21.64 -11.04 -19.60
C ALA A 241 -22.40 -11.99 -18.69
N THR A 242 -21.72 -12.45 -17.65
CA THR A 242 -22.28 -13.15 -16.51
C THR A 242 -22.08 -12.29 -15.25
N ALA A 243 -22.48 -12.78 -14.10
CA ALA A 243 -22.17 -12.12 -12.82
C ALA A 243 -20.65 -12.08 -12.53
N GLU A 244 -19.87 -13.01 -13.11
CA GLU A 244 -18.45 -13.20 -12.80
C GLU A 244 -17.50 -12.55 -13.82
N LEU A 245 -17.92 -12.49 -15.09
CA LEU A 245 -17.07 -12.02 -16.18
C LEU A 245 -17.88 -11.34 -17.29
N ALA A 246 -17.19 -10.54 -18.09
CA ALA A 246 -17.66 -10.08 -19.38
C ALA A 246 -16.67 -10.50 -20.47
N ALA A 247 -17.20 -10.97 -21.59
CA ALA A 247 -16.43 -11.51 -22.69
C ALA A 247 -16.76 -10.76 -23.99
N PHE A 248 -15.71 -10.44 -24.73
CA PHE A 248 -15.75 -9.70 -25.98
C PHE A 248 -15.09 -10.58 -27.04
N TRP A 249 -15.90 -11.24 -27.88
CA TRP A 249 -15.40 -12.02 -29.02
C TRP A 249 -15.16 -11.10 -30.20
N GLY A 250 -14.14 -11.43 -30.97
CA GLY A 250 -13.82 -10.69 -32.17
C GLY A 250 -12.57 -11.20 -32.84
N ASN A 251 -12.02 -10.36 -33.73
CA ASN A 251 -10.82 -10.69 -34.48
C ASN A 251 -9.67 -9.80 -34.07
N ARG A 252 -8.56 -10.42 -33.67
CA ARG A 252 -7.27 -9.74 -33.50
C ARG A 252 -6.58 -9.59 -34.85
N ARG A 253 -6.10 -8.39 -35.15
CA ARG A 253 -5.24 -8.09 -36.30
C ARG A 253 -3.97 -7.39 -35.82
N TYR A 254 -2.81 -8.00 -36.08
CA TYR A 254 -1.53 -7.37 -35.80
C TYR A 254 -1.26 -6.26 -36.82
N ILE A 255 -0.72 -5.14 -36.35
CA ILE A 255 -0.44 -3.98 -37.22
C ILE A 255 0.79 -4.24 -38.11
N ALA A 256 1.66 -5.19 -37.74
CA ALA A 256 2.97 -5.39 -38.35
C ALA A 256 3.18 -6.72 -39.11
N THR A 257 2.18 -7.60 -39.24
CA THR A 257 2.35 -8.90 -39.90
C THR A 257 1.31 -9.16 -40.99
N SER A 258 1.70 -9.92 -42.02
CA SER A 258 0.81 -10.39 -43.10
C SER A 258 -0.12 -11.52 -42.67
N MET A 259 -0.24 -11.78 -41.35
CA MET A 259 -1.11 -12.83 -40.84
C MET A 259 -2.56 -12.37 -40.88
N GLY A 260 -3.45 -13.27 -41.32
CA GLY A 260 -4.89 -13.04 -41.30
C GLY A 260 -5.43 -12.84 -39.87
N PRO A 261 -6.67 -12.33 -39.74
CA PRO A 261 -7.31 -12.14 -38.44
C PRO A 261 -7.35 -13.45 -37.64
N THR A 262 -7.01 -13.39 -36.36
CA THR A 262 -7.15 -14.51 -35.43
C THR A 262 -8.40 -14.30 -34.57
N LYS A 263 -9.25 -15.32 -34.44
CA LYS A 263 -10.38 -15.30 -33.50
C LYS A 263 -9.86 -15.32 -32.07
N VAL A 264 -10.30 -14.36 -31.28
CA VAL A 264 -9.90 -14.21 -29.88
C VAL A 264 -11.09 -13.79 -29.03
N VAL A 265 -10.94 -13.98 -27.73
CA VAL A 265 -11.87 -13.48 -26.72
C VAL A 265 -11.08 -12.62 -25.73
N LEU A 266 -11.41 -11.33 -25.66
CA LEU A 266 -11.01 -10.49 -24.54
C LEU A 266 -11.98 -10.75 -23.39
N VAL A 267 -11.47 -11.02 -22.19
CA VAL A 267 -12.30 -11.35 -21.04
C VAL A 267 -11.94 -10.49 -19.85
N ARG A 268 -12.92 -9.79 -19.31
CA ARG A 268 -12.87 -9.08 -18.04
C ARG A 268 -13.41 -9.98 -16.94
N LYS A 269 -12.57 -10.37 -15.98
CA LYS A 269 -12.99 -11.13 -14.78
C LYS A 269 -12.45 -10.44 -13.54
N ALA A 270 -13.34 -9.90 -12.70
CA ALA A 270 -12.98 -8.98 -11.63
C ALA A 270 -12.05 -7.85 -12.17
N ASN A 271 -10.82 -7.78 -11.68
CA ASN A 271 -9.83 -6.78 -12.11
C ASN A 271 -8.94 -7.24 -13.24
N HIS A 272 -9.14 -8.42 -13.80
CA HIS A 272 -8.26 -8.95 -14.82
C HIS A 272 -8.85 -8.73 -16.21
N LEU A 273 -8.00 -8.35 -17.16
CA LEU A 273 -8.23 -8.42 -18.59
C LEU A 273 -7.34 -9.51 -19.16
N CYS A 274 -7.95 -10.55 -19.69
CA CYS A 274 -7.26 -11.68 -20.31
C CYS A 274 -7.56 -11.70 -21.81
N LEU A 275 -6.57 -12.06 -22.62
CA LEU A 275 -6.76 -12.34 -24.04
C LEU A 275 -6.60 -13.83 -24.28
N LEU A 276 -7.65 -14.49 -24.76
CA LEU A 276 -7.66 -15.92 -25.08
C LEU A 276 -7.77 -16.12 -26.59
N GLU A 277 -7.03 -17.06 -27.15
CA GLU A 277 -7.16 -17.45 -28.55
C GLU A 277 -8.30 -18.46 -28.70
N ASP A 278 -9.14 -18.30 -29.73
CA ASP A 278 -10.28 -19.17 -30.02
C ASP A 278 -10.23 -19.65 -31.48
N THR A 279 -9.18 -20.41 -31.80
CA THR A 279 -8.93 -20.90 -33.16
C THR A 279 -9.58 -22.25 -33.43
N ALA A 280 -10.31 -22.83 -32.47
CA ALA A 280 -10.99 -24.11 -32.64
C ALA A 280 -12.23 -23.97 -33.54
N THR A 281 -12.57 -25.04 -34.26
CA THR A 281 -13.81 -25.12 -35.06
C THR A 281 -14.48 -26.46 -34.80
N PRO A 282 -15.62 -26.50 -34.06
CA PRO A 282 -16.34 -25.37 -33.47
C PRO A 282 -15.55 -24.64 -32.38
N SER A 283 -15.95 -23.41 -32.06
CA SER A 283 -15.31 -22.55 -31.04
C SER A 283 -15.12 -23.30 -29.73
N ALA A 284 -13.96 -23.10 -29.09
CA ALA A 284 -13.68 -23.63 -27.76
C ALA A 284 -14.44 -22.84 -26.68
N PHE A 285 -14.92 -21.64 -27.01
CA PHE A 285 -15.62 -20.72 -26.11
C PHE A 285 -16.95 -20.26 -26.72
N PRO A 286 -17.95 -21.16 -26.84
CA PRO A 286 -19.22 -20.86 -27.49
C PRO A 286 -20.00 -19.73 -26.80
N ASP A 287 -19.88 -19.60 -25.48
CA ASP A 287 -20.60 -18.63 -24.64
C ASP A 287 -19.74 -18.13 -23.46
N ALA A 288 -20.23 -17.13 -22.73
CA ALA A 288 -19.50 -16.55 -21.61
C ALA A 288 -19.24 -17.54 -20.45
N ALA A 289 -20.13 -18.52 -20.23
CA ALA A 289 -19.98 -19.48 -19.14
C ALA A 289 -18.81 -20.45 -19.39
N SER A 290 -18.56 -20.80 -20.66
CA SER A 290 -17.47 -21.68 -21.06
C SER A 290 -16.05 -21.13 -20.77
N LEU A 291 -15.91 -19.82 -20.61
CA LEU A 291 -14.61 -19.15 -20.42
C LEU A 291 -14.03 -19.30 -19.02
N GLY A 292 -14.87 -19.61 -18.02
CA GLY A 292 -14.49 -19.57 -16.60
C GLY A 292 -13.18 -20.29 -16.26
N PRO A 293 -12.99 -21.57 -16.64
CA PRO A 293 -11.76 -22.32 -16.37
C PRO A 293 -10.53 -21.73 -17.07
N ALA A 294 -10.63 -21.37 -18.35
CA ALA A 294 -9.51 -20.85 -19.14
C ALA A 294 -9.01 -19.50 -18.63
N VAL A 295 -9.93 -18.61 -18.26
CA VAL A 295 -9.60 -17.30 -17.66
C VAL A 295 -8.96 -17.49 -16.29
N THR A 296 -9.49 -18.39 -15.46
CA THR A 296 -8.91 -18.67 -14.14
C THR A 296 -7.49 -19.22 -14.24
N ALA A 297 -7.24 -20.12 -15.21
CA ALA A 297 -5.90 -20.62 -15.49
C ALA A 297 -4.96 -19.52 -16.02
N ALA A 298 -5.46 -18.62 -16.88
CA ALA A 298 -4.67 -17.50 -17.40
C ALA A 298 -4.26 -16.50 -16.30
N ILE A 299 -5.18 -16.20 -15.36
CA ILE A 299 -4.88 -15.37 -14.18
C ILE A 299 -3.82 -16.06 -13.32
N ALA A 300 -4.00 -17.34 -13.00
CA ALA A 300 -3.03 -18.09 -12.19
C ALA A 300 -1.64 -18.19 -12.84
N ALA A 301 -1.59 -18.20 -14.17
CA ALA A 301 -0.34 -18.19 -14.95
C ALA A 301 0.27 -16.79 -15.13
N GLY A 302 -0.35 -15.73 -14.58
CA GLY A 302 0.11 -14.34 -14.72
C GLY A 302 -0.05 -13.75 -16.12
N LYS A 303 -0.83 -14.39 -17.00
CA LYS A 303 -0.98 -13.99 -18.41
C LYS A 303 -1.95 -12.82 -18.62
N CYS A 304 -2.75 -12.52 -17.61
CA CYS A 304 -3.73 -11.46 -17.65
C CYS A 304 -3.13 -10.12 -17.19
N TYR A 305 -3.90 -9.07 -17.37
CA TYR A 305 -3.51 -7.71 -17.04
C TYR A 305 -4.46 -7.13 -16.01
N THR A 306 -3.95 -6.35 -15.08
CA THR A 306 -4.72 -5.56 -14.11
C THR A 306 -4.61 -4.07 -14.45
N PRO A 307 -5.65 -3.24 -14.21
CA PRO A 307 -5.57 -1.84 -14.54
C PRO A 307 -4.57 -1.13 -13.62
N ARG A 308 -3.85 -0.18 -14.19
CA ARG A 308 -2.83 0.63 -13.52
C ARG A 308 -3.31 2.03 -13.19
#